data_AF-A0A3M0FPP4-F1
#
_entry.id   AF-A0A3M0FPP4-F1
#
_cell.length_a   1.000
_cell.length_b   1.000
_cell.length_c   1.000
_cell.angle_alpha   90.00
_cell.angle_beta   90.00
_cell.angle_gamma   90.00
#
_symmetry.space_group_name_H-M   'P 1'
#
loop_
_entity.id
_entity.type
_entity.pdbx_description
1 polymer ?
#
loop_
_entity_poly.entity_id
_entity_poly.type
_entity_poly.pdbx_seq_one_letter_code
_entity_poly.pdbx_strand_id
1 'polypeptide(L)'
;MVLPDNHYALQMTRQQLSVAIGLPGDTIAYWLKEGLIFALGDQKHGRGNHRRFGYEAVHIAAILAELSRYGMNTMGLRNLSSRLWDAVNLGRLHPDFTPLDFMCCKNLLIGKELAARGEDVPEIMSIGSALARDDDHGEREGTPGPRHVTMMEWFSIDAARLLTAYADLMSRDIFLHDVPKWFVSASPNGSIEFILEDDPSGEDVEGRASYICLDIKEIVNRAWFSLTDQ
;
A
#
# COMPACT_ATOMS: atom_id res chain seq x y z
N MET A 1 -3.78 -22.61 -5.34
CA MET A 1 -4.53 -22.08 -6.50
C MET A 1 -3.56 -21.35 -7.40
N VAL A 2 -3.60 -21.56 -8.71
CA VAL A 2 -2.75 -20.82 -9.67
C VAL A 2 -3.51 -19.55 -10.03
N LEU A 3 -3.11 -18.41 -9.46
CA LEU A 3 -3.53 -17.11 -9.98
C LEU A 3 -3.09 -17.04 -11.46
N PRO A 4 -3.90 -16.50 -12.37
CA PRO A 4 -3.47 -16.36 -13.76
C PRO A 4 -2.14 -15.60 -13.80
N ASP A 5 -1.24 -16.03 -14.70
CA ASP A 5 0.13 -15.52 -14.84
C ASP A 5 0.23 -14.00 -15.01
N ASN A 6 -0.91 -13.31 -15.21
CA ASN A 6 -1.03 -11.87 -15.23
C ASN A 6 -2.27 -11.39 -14.44
N HIS A 7 -2.25 -11.44 -13.11
CA HIS A 7 -3.33 -10.87 -12.27
C HIS A 7 -3.54 -9.36 -12.46
N TYR A 8 -2.53 -8.65 -12.98
CA TYR A 8 -2.70 -7.25 -13.46
C TYR A 8 -3.68 -7.14 -14.63
N ALA A 9 -3.97 -8.24 -15.34
CA ALA A 9 -4.98 -8.30 -16.39
C ALA A 9 -6.38 -8.64 -15.86
N LEU A 10 -6.53 -9.07 -14.60
CA LEU A 10 -7.85 -9.38 -14.04
C LEU A 10 -8.58 -8.08 -13.70
N GLN A 11 -9.78 -7.94 -14.26
CA GLN A 11 -10.57 -6.72 -14.13
C GLN A 11 -11.98 -7.04 -13.62
N MET A 12 -12.40 -6.35 -12.57
CA MET A 12 -13.75 -6.50 -12.01
C MET A 12 -14.71 -5.49 -12.63
N THR A 13 -15.95 -5.90 -12.92
CA THR A 13 -17.06 -4.95 -13.04
C THR A 13 -17.40 -4.35 -11.68
N ARG A 14 -18.20 -3.27 -11.65
CA ARG A 14 -18.76 -2.75 -10.39
C ARG A 14 -19.52 -3.80 -9.59
N GLN A 15 -20.26 -4.69 -10.26
CA GLN A 15 -21.03 -5.74 -9.59
C GLN A 15 -20.12 -6.80 -8.97
N GLN A 16 -19.10 -7.24 -9.71
CA GLN A 16 -18.09 -8.15 -9.19
C GLN A 16 -17.33 -7.55 -8.00
N LEU A 17 -16.93 -6.27 -8.11
CA LEU A 17 -16.29 -5.56 -7.01
C LEU A 17 -17.19 -5.45 -5.77
N SER A 18 -18.49 -5.17 -5.97
CA SER A 18 -19.51 -5.12 -4.91
C SER A 18 -19.60 -6.42 -4.13
N VAL A 19 -19.65 -7.55 -4.85
CA VAL A 19 -19.60 -8.87 -4.23
C VAL A 19 -18.28 -9.08 -3.51
N ALA A 20 -17.17 -8.79 -4.17
CA ALA A 20 -15.84 -9.07 -3.67
C ALA A 20 -15.51 -8.39 -2.34
N ILE A 21 -15.88 -7.12 -2.22
CA ILE A 21 -15.60 -6.37 -1.00
C ILE A 21 -16.79 -6.40 -0.03
N GLY A 22 -17.89 -7.08 -0.36
CA GLY A 22 -19.08 -7.20 0.48
C GLY A 22 -19.75 -5.86 0.78
N LEU A 23 -19.79 -4.94 -0.19
CA LEU A 23 -20.44 -3.63 -0.07
C LEU A 23 -21.49 -3.43 -1.17
N PRO A 24 -22.58 -2.69 -0.90
CA PRO A 24 -23.58 -2.37 -1.93
C PRO A 24 -22.97 -1.61 -3.12
N GLY A 25 -23.49 -1.88 -4.32
CA GLY A 25 -23.05 -1.20 -5.54
C GLY A 25 -23.19 0.33 -5.50
N ASP A 26 -24.11 0.86 -4.70
CA ASP A 26 -24.30 2.30 -4.49
C ASP A 26 -23.16 2.92 -3.69
N THR A 27 -22.59 2.20 -2.71
CA THR A 27 -21.40 2.64 -1.98
C THR A 27 -20.21 2.77 -2.92
N ILE A 28 -20.03 1.81 -3.83
CA ILE A 28 -18.96 1.86 -4.84
C ILE A 28 -19.20 3.01 -5.82
N ALA A 29 -20.45 3.26 -6.22
CA ALA A 29 -20.81 4.39 -7.07
C ALA A 29 -20.50 5.73 -6.39
N TYR A 30 -20.78 5.84 -5.10
CA TYR A 30 -20.42 6.98 -4.27
C TYR A 30 -18.89 7.16 -4.19
N TRP A 31 -18.13 6.11 -3.89
CA TRP A 31 -16.66 6.18 -3.84
C TRP A 31 -16.04 6.59 -5.18
N LEU A 32 -16.57 6.10 -6.30
CA LEU A 32 -16.18 6.55 -7.64
C LEU A 32 -16.43 8.06 -7.84
N LYS A 33 -17.60 8.55 -7.42
CA LYS A 33 -17.97 9.97 -7.55
C LYS A 33 -17.08 10.86 -6.68
N GLU A 34 -16.77 10.38 -5.48
CA GLU A 34 -16.01 11.11 -4.47
C GLU A 34 -14.49 10.97 -4.61
N GLY A 35 -14.02 10.22 -5.62
CA GLY A 35 -12.60 10.05 -5.94
C GLY A 35 -11.85 9.09 -5.03
N LEU A 36 -12.53 8.18 -4.32
CA LEU A 36 -11.90 7.20 -3.42
C LEU A 36 -11.33 5.99 -4.18
N ILE A 37 -11.88 5.68 -5.35
CA ILE A 37 -11.39 4.61 -6.22
C ILE A 37 -11.54 5.06 -7.67
N PHE A 38 -10.70 4.52 -8.55
CA PHE A 38 -10.71 4.84 -9.98
C PHE A 38 -10.95 3.57 -10.81
N ALA A 39 -11.73 3.72 -11.88
CA ALA A 39 -11.90 2.68 -12.89
C ALA A 39 -10.76 2.77 -13.92
N LEU A 40 -10.50 1.67 -14.61
CA LEU A 40 -9.57 1.62 -15.75
C LEU A 40 -10.16 2.38 -16.94
N GLY A 41 -9.42 3.40 -17.39
CA GLY A 41 -9.75 4.23 -18.54
C GLY A 41 -10.96 5.13 -18.34
N ASP A 42 -11.17 6.04 -19.29
CA ASP A 42 -12.35 6.90 -19.31
C ASP A 42 -13.62 6.11 -19.61
N GLN A 43 -14.77 6.63 -19.17
CA GLN A 43 -16.07 6.09 -19.58
C GLN A 43 -16.18 6.06 -21.10
N LYS A 44 -15.99 4.88 -21.70
CA LYS A 44 -16.33 4.68 -23.11
C LYS A 44 -17.84 4.84 -23.25
N HIS A 45 -18.25 5.91 -23.92
CA HIS A 45 -19.66 6.18 -24.20
C HIS A 45 -20.18 5.15 -25.22
N GLY A 46 -20.99 4.19 -24.75
CA GLY A 46 -21.58 3.16 -25.60
C GLY A 46 -22.38 2.11 -24.80
N ARG A 47 -23.40 1.52 -25.41
CA ARG A 47 -24.15 0.38 -24.83
C ARG A 47 -23.19 -0.81 -24.66
N GLY A 48 -23.07 -1.32 -23.43
CA GLY A 48 -22.29 -2.53 -23.11
C GLY A 48 -20.89 -2.31 -22.52
N ASN A 49 -20.39 -1.07 -22.44
CA ASN A 49 -19.10 -0.80 -21.78
C ASN A 49 -19.28 -0.52 -20.29
N HIS A 50 -19.24 -1.58 -19.49
CA HIS A 50 -19.17 -1.47 -18.03
C HIS A 50 -17.81 -0.95 -17.60
N ARG A 51 -17.79 -0.02 -16.63
CA ARG A 51 -16.55 0.39 -15.94
C ARG A 51 -15.85 -0.85 -15.38
N ARG A 52 -14.55 -0.92 -15.60
CA ARG A 52 -13.68 -2.01 -15.13
C ARG A 52 -12.75 -1.49 -14.06
N PHE A 53 -12.48 -2.30 -13.05
CA PHE A 53 -11.58 -1.98 -11.95
C PHE A 53 -10.39 -2.91 -12.04
N GLY A 54 -9.21 -2.32 -12.11
CA GLY A 54 -7.95 -3.04 -12.15
C GLY A 54 -7.51 -3.48 -10.76
N TYR A 55 -6.39 -4.19 -10.75
CA TYR A 55 -5.76 -4.76 -9.57
C TYR A 55 -5.64 -3.78 -8.41
N GLU A 56 -5.12 -2.57 -8.66
CA GLU A 56 -4.89 -1.56 -7.62
C GLU A 56 -6.22 -1.07 -7.02
N ALA A 57 -7.22 -0.85 -7.87
CA ALA A 57 -8.53 -0.37 -7.43
C ALA A 57 -9.25 -1.40 -6.57
N VAL A 58 -9.09 -2.71 -6.87
CA VAL A 58 -9.67 -3.80 -6.07
C VAL A 58 -9.04 -3.85 -4.69
N HIS A 59 -7.70 -3.78 -4.61
CA HIS A 59 -6.96 -3.84 -3.34
C HIS A 59 -7.32 -2.66 -2.44
N ILE A 60 -7.26 -1.44 -3.00
CA ILE A 60 -7.62 -0.22 -2.28
C ILE A 60 -9.08 -0.30 -1.81
N ALA A 61 -10.02 -0.72 -2.67
CA ALA A 61 -11.42 -0.87 -2.29
C ALA A 61 -11.63 -1.88 -1.15
N ALA A 62 -10.89 -2.99 -1.14
CA ALA A 62 -10.99 -4.01 -0.10
C ALA A 62 -10.55 -3.47 1.27
N ILE A 63 -9.45 -2.71 1.32
CA ILE A 63 -8.97 -2.05 2.55
C ILE A 63 -9.98 -1.02 3.03
N LEU A 64 -10.46 -0.14 2.13
CA LEU A 64 -11.45 0.88 2.49
C LEU A 64 -12.75 0.23 2.99
N ALA A 65 -13.16 -0.89 2.40
CA ALA A 65 -14.33 -1.64 2.84
C ALA A 65 -14.13 -2.19 4.25
N GLU A 66 -12.98 -2.77 4.53
CA GLU A 66 -12.67 -3.28 5.86
C GLU A 66 -12.67 -2.15 6.90
N LEU A 67 -11.99 -1.05 6.64
CA LEU A 67 -11.96 0.11 7.54
C LEU A 67 -13.34 0.74 7.78
N SER A 68 -14.19 0.75 6.75
CA SER A 68 -15.56 1.26 6.88
C SER A 68 -16.41 0.44 7.85
N ARG A 69 -16.16 -0.88 7.98
CA ARG A 69 -16.84 -1.76 8.95
C ARG A 69 -16.49 -1.42 10.39
N TYR A 70 -15.27 -0.93 10.61
CA TYR A 70 -14.80 -0.45 11.91
C TYR A 70 -15.22 1.00 12.22
N GLY A 71 -16.11 1.59 11.41
CA GLY A 71 -16.67 2.92 11.68
C GLY A 71 -15.79 4.08 11.25
N MET A 72 -14.76 3.83 10.43
CA MET A 72 -13.95 4.90 9.86
C MET A 72 -14.80 5.83 8.98
N ASN A 73 -14.75 7.13 9.27
CA ASN A 73 -15.54 8.11 8.54
C ASN A 73 -15.02 8.32 7.10
N THR A 74 -15.87 8.89 6.24
CA THR A 74 -15.55 9.12 4.83
C THR A 74 -14.33 10.02 4.61
N MET A 75 -14.08 10.99 5.49
CA MET A 75 -12.91 11.86 5.40
C MET A 75 -11.61 11.07 5.61
N GLY A 76 -11.60 10.19 6.60
CA GLY A 76 -10.50 9.27 6.84
C GLY A 76 -10.27 8.33 5.66
N LEU A 77 -11.34 7.69 5.16
CA LEU A 77 -11.26 6.83 3.98
C LEU A 77 -10.73 7.57 2.74
N ARG A 78 -11.14 8.83 2.53
CA ARG A 78 -10.63 9.68 1.45
C ARG A 78 -9.14 10.00 1.63
N ASN A 79 -8.71 10.36 2.83
CA ASN A 79 -7.31 10.65 3.11
C ASN A 79 -6.42 9.43 2.85
N LEU A 80 -6.83 8.25 3.31
CA LEU A 80 -6.12 7.00 3.03
C LEU A 80 -6.10 6.70 1.53
N SER A 81 -7.27 6.75 0.89
CA SER A 81 -7.39 6.49 -0.55
C SER A 81 -6.44 7.36 -1.37
N SER A 82 -6.44 8.68 -1.13
CA SER A 82 -5.56 9.62 -1.83
C SER A 82 -4.10 9.21 -1.69
N ARG A 83 -3.66 8.91 -0.47
CA ARG A 83 -2.29 8.47 -0.15
C ARG A 83 -1.90 7.19 -0.89
N LEU A 84 -2.78 6.19 -0.96
CA LEU A 84 -2.53 4.94 -1.69
C LEU A 84 -2.46 5.18 -3.20
N TRP A 85 -3.32 6.05 -3.75
CA TRP A 85 -3.29 6.40 -5.16
C TRP A 85 -2.07 7.24 -5.55
N ASP A 86 -1.57 8.09 -4.65
CA ASP A 86 -0.30 8.80 -4.85
C ASP A 86 0.86 7.79 -4.95
N ALA A 87 0.86 6.76 -4.11
CA ALA A 87 1.84 5.67 -4.19
C ALA A 87 1.72 4.87 -5.50
N VAL A 88 0.48 4.56 -5.94
CA VAL A 88 0.23 3.91 -7.25
C VAL A 88 0.81 4.75 -8.39
N ASN A 89 0.51 6.04 -8.41
CA ASN A 89 0.96 6.96 -9.46
C ASN A 89 2.49 7.06 -9.49
N LEU A 90 3.12 7.07 -8.32
CA LEU A 90 4.56 7.12 -8.22
C LEU A 90 5.23 5.86 -8.76
N GLY A 91 4.71 4.67 -8.41
CA GLY A 91 5.18 3.41 -9.00
C GLY A 91 4.99 3.35 -10.52
N ARG A 92 3.96 4.02 -11.06
CA ARG A 92 3.77 4.13 -12.52
C ARG A 92 4.75 5.09 -13.19
N LEU A 93 5.16 6.16 -12.51
CA LEU A 93 6.16 7.11 -13.03
C LEU A 93 7.57 6.50 -13.05
N HIS A 94 7.83 5.53 -12.17
CA HIS A 94 9.12 4.86 -12.03
C HIS A 94 8.95 3.33 -12.14
N PRO A 95 8.72 2.80 -13.35
CA PRO A 95 8.47 1.38 -13.56
C PRO A 95 9.69 0.48 -13.27
N ASP A 96 10.86 1.09 -13.14
CA ASP A 96 12.11 0.47 -12.70
C ASP A 96 12.19 0.28 -11.19
N PHE A 97 11.25 0.85 -10.42
CA PHE A 97 11.17 0.69 -8.97
C PHE A 97 10.40 -0.57 -8.61
N THR A 98 11.03 -1.39 -7.79
CA THR A 98 10.49 -2.62 -7.24
C THR A 98 9.93 -2.38 -5.84
N PRO A 99 9.07 -3.27 -5.34
CA PRO A 99 8.68 -3.30 -3.93
C PRO A 99 9.87 -3.20 -2.94
N LEU A 100 10.97 -3.86 -3.29
CA LEU A 100 12.21 -3.86 -2.50
C LEU A 100 12.83 -2.47 -2.41
N ASP A 101 12.82 -1.71 -3.51
CA ASP A 101 13.35 -0.35 -3.54
C ASP A 101 12.63 0.55 -2.54
N PHE A 102 11.31 0.47 -2.49
CA PHE A 102 10.50 1.26 -1.56
C PHE A 102 10.77 0.88 -0.10
N MET A 103 10.94 -0.41 0.18
CA MET A 103 11.32 -0.92 1.49
C MET A 103 12.69 -0.38 1.95
N CYS A 104 13.70 -0.48 1.08
CA CYS A 104 15.04 0.02 1.34
C CYS A 104 15.03 1.54 1.55
N CYS A 105 14.28 2.30 0.75
CA CYS A 105 14.14 3.74 0.91
C CYS A 105 13.48 4.13 2.24
N LYS A 106 12.42 3.43 2.65
CA LYS A 106 11.78 3.62 3.96
C LYS A 106 12.80 3.43 5.09
N ASN A 107 13.55 2.33 5.06
CA ASN A 107 14.53 2.02 6.10
C ASN A 107 15.59 3.12 6.23
N LEU A 108 16.08 3.65 5.11
CA LEU A 108 17.05 4.74 5.13
C LEU A 108 16.45 6.07 5.64
N LEU A 109 15.19 6.38 5.31
CA LEU A 109 14.50 7.58 5.82
C LEU A 109 14.28 7.50 7.32
N ILE A 110 13.91 6.34 7.84
CA ILE A 110 13.83 6.07 9.28
C ILE A 110 15.20 6.25 9.93
N GLY A 111 16.25 5.64 9.38
CA GLY A 111 17.61 5.76 9.89
C GLY A 111 18.11 7.21 9.93
N LYS A 112 17.72 8.02 8.94
CA LYS A 112 17.99 9.47 8.92
C LYS A 112 17.36 10.19 10.11
N GLU A 113 16.13 9.84 10.48
CA GLU A 113 15.45 10.44 11.65
C GLU A 113 16.06 9.99 12.97
N LEU A 114 16.38 8.69 13.11
CA LEU A 114 17.07 8.16 14.30
C LEU A 114 18.42 8.85 14.51
N ALA A 115 19.22 8.98 13.43
CA ALA A 115 20.48 9.72 13.47
C ALA A 115 20.30 11.18 13.91
N ALA A 116 19.24 11.85 13.43
CA ALA A 116 18.93 13.22 13.80
C ALA A 116 18.56 13.37 15.29
N ARG A 117 18.06 12.31 15.93
CA ARG A 117 17.77 12.23 17.37
C ARG A 117 18.98 11.81 18.21
N GLY A 118 20.10 11.45 17.57
CA GLY A 118 21.30 10.95 18.23
C GLY A 118 21.17 9.50 18.71
N GLU A 119 20.22 8.75 18.16
CA GLU A 119 19.99 7.34 18.46
C GLU A 119 20.93 6.45 17.63
N ASP A 120 21.16 5.22 18.09
CA ASP A 120 21.94 4.24 17.35
C ASP A 120 21.19 3.78 16.10
N VAL A 121 21.87 3.71 14.96
CA VAL A 121 21.24 3.43 13.66
C VAL A 121 21.69 2.06 13.17
N PRO A 122 20.76 1.10 13.02
CA PRO A 122 21.09 -0.22 12.47
C PRO A 122 21.72 -0.12 11.07
N GLU A 123 22.63 -1.04 10.75
CA GLU A 123 23.36 -1.02 9.47
C GLU A 123 22.43 -1.00 8.24
N ILE A 124 21.30 -1.71 8.30
CA ILE A 124 20.28 -1.77 7.25
C ILE A 124 19.53 -0.44 7.04
N MET A 125 19.67 0.52 7.95
CA MET A 125 19.06 1.86 7.90
C MET A 125 20.11 2.98 7.74
N SER A 126 21.40 2.61 7.75
CA SER A 126 22.50 3.57 7.70
C SER A 126 22.77 4.04 6.27
N ILE A 127 22.64 5.36 6.05
CA ILE A 127 22.99 6.00 4.78
C ILE A 127 24.48 5.79 4.46
N GLY A 128 25.35 5.91 5.47
CA GLY A 128 26.79 5.71 5.29
C GLY A 128 27.12 4.29 4.84
N SER A 129 26.45 3.29 5.42
CA SER A 129 26.61 1.88 5.02
C SER A 129 26.05 1.62 3.62
N ALA A 130 24.93 2.24 3.25
CA ALA A 130 24.34 2.12 1.93
C ALA A 130 25.22 2.73 0.82
N LEU A 131 25.84 3.89 1.07
CA LEU A 131 26.76 4.55 0.13
C LEU A 131 28.11 3.83 -0.01
N ALA A 132 28.53 3.09 1.03
CA ALA A 132 29.79 2.36 1.03
C ALA A 132 29.71 1.00 0.31
N ARG A 133 28.54 0.63 -0.22
CA ARG A 133 28.36 -0.62 -0.97
C ARG A 133 28.74 -0.42 -2.43
N ASP A 134 29.58 -1.31 -2.95
CA ASP A 134 29.89 -1.39 -4.38
C ASP A 134 28.70 -2.04 -5.12
N ASP A 135 28.25 -1.40 -6.21
CA ASP A 135 27.13 -1.86 -7.05
C ASP A 135 27.36 -3.25 -7.68
N ASP A 136 28.60 -3.76 -7.68
CA ASP A 136 29.03 -5.01 -8.34
C ASP A 136 28.81 -6.29 -7.52
N HIS A 137 28.54 -6.17 -6.21
CA HIS A 137 28.14 -7.31 -5.39
C HIS A 137 26.63 -7.33 -5.25
N GLY A 138 25.98 -8.07 -6.16
CA GLY A 138 24.52 -8.20 -6.26
C GLY A 138 23.82 -8.01 -4.92
N GLU A 139 22.97 -6.98 -4.88
CA GLU A 139 22.24 -6.54 -3.69
C GLU A 139 21.78 -7.77 -2.90
N ARG A 140 22.35 -7.98 -1.70
CA ARG A 140 21.80 -9.00 -0.80
C ARG A 140 20.34 -8.62 -0.60
N GLU A 141 19.42 -9.55 -0.87
CA GLU A 141 17.98 -9.35 -0.75
C GLU A 141 17.65 -8.53 0.51
N GLY A 142 17.06 -7.35 0.33
CA GLY A 142 16.61 -6.50 1.44
C GLY A 142 17.60 -5.47 1.98
N THR A 143 18.78 -5.29 1.39
CA THR A 143 19.78 -4.32 1.91
C THR A 143 19.92 -3.07 1.03
N PRO A 144 19.86 -1.84 1.58
CA PRO A 144 19.89 -0.63 0.75
C PRO A 144 21.25 -0.33 0.12
N GLY A 145 21.28 0.04 -1.16
CA GLY A 145 22.46 0.53 -1.90
C GLY A 145 22.42 2.03 -2.28
N PRO A 146 23.40 2.53 -3.03
CA PRO A 146 23.52 3.95 -3.41
C PRO A 146 22.31 4.52 -4.17
N ARG A 147 21.71 3.69 -5.04
CA ARG A 147 20.43 4.00 -5.72
C ARG A 147 19.33 4.41 -4.74
N HIS A 148 19.18 3.67 -3.65
CA HIS A 148 18.13 3.89 -2.67
C HIS A 148 18.34 5.21 -1.91
N VAL A 149 19.60 5.59 -1.65
CA VAL A 149 19.93 6.90 -1.06
C VAL A 149 19.49 8.04 -1.98
N THR A 150 19.68 7.90 -3.28
CA THR A 150 19.23 8.89 -4.27
C THR A 150 17.70 9.00 -4.29
N MET A 151 17.01 7.87 -4.22
CA MET A 151 15.55 7.81 -4.16
C MET A 151 14.97 8.51 -2.91
N MET A 152 15.67 8.50 -1.77
CA MET A 152 15.20 9.19 -0.55
C MET A 152 14.93 10.67 -0.75
N GLU A 153 15.65 11.32 -1.67
CA GLU A 153 15.46 12.76 -1.92
C GLU A 153 14.09 13.07 -2.53
N TRP A 154 13.41 12.06 -3.07
CA TRP A 154 12.13 12.22 -3.75
C TRP A 154 10.94 12.01 -2.80
N PHE A 155 11.18 11.52 -1.58
CA PHE A 155 10.13 11.07 -0.67
C PHE A 155 10.25 11.66 0.73
N SER A 156 9.11 12.02 1.32
CA SER A 156 9.01 12.18 2.77
C SER A 156 8.94 10.80 3.45
N ILE A 157 9.19 10.75 4.76
CA ILE A 157 9.01 9.51 5.54
C ILE A 157 7.59 8.96 5.44
N ASP A 158 6.59 9.85 5.45
CA ASP A 158 5.18 9.50 5.29
C ASP A 158 4.89 8.87 3.91
N ALA A 159 5.54 9.39 2.86
CA ALA A 159 5.46 8.82 1.52
C ALA A 159 6.15 7.45 1.46
N ALA A 160 7.30 7.29 2.11
CA ALA A 160 8.02 6.01 2.12
C ALA A 160 7.30 4.91 2.90
N ARG A 161 6.63 5.25 4.02
CA ARG A 161 5.73 4.32 4.74
C ARG A 161 4.58 3.87 3.86
N LEU A 162 3.93 4.81 3.16
CA LEU A 162 2.88 4.48 2.20
C LEU A 162 3.39 3.66 1.03
N LEU A 163 4.60 3.91 0.54
CA LEU A 163 5.19 3.19 -0.57
C LEU A 163 5.58 1.77 -0.18
N THR A 164 5.99 1.56 1.05
CA THR A 164 6.15 0.22 1.61
C THR A 164 4.82 -0.51 1.69
N ALA A 165 3.80 0.12 2.28
CA ALA A 165 2.46 -0.41 2.32
C ALA A 165 1.93 -0.73 0.90
N TYR A 166 2.19 0.16 -0.06
CA TYR A 166 1.88 -0.05 -1.46
C TYR A 166 2.68 -1.21 -2.07
N ALA A 167 3.96 -1.34 -1.75
CA ALA A 167 4.81 -2.44 -2.17
C ALA A 167 4.28 -3.79 -1.67
N ASP A 168 3.85 -3.87 -0.41
CA ASP A 168 3.19 -5.05 0.16
C ASP A 168 1.89 -5.36 -0.58
N LEU A 169 1.06 -4.33 -0.83
CA LEU A 169 -0.21 -4.48 -1.53
C LEU A 169 -0.05 -4.94 -2.98
N MET A 170 0.97 -4.44 -3.66
CA MET A 170 1.13 -4.64 -5.09
C MET A 170 2.10 -5.75 -5.45
N SER A 171 2.86 -6.27 -4.48
CA SER A 171 3.67 -7.46 -4.71
C SER A 171 2.78 -8.67 -5.01
N ARG A 172 3.26 -9.56 -5.90
CA ARG A 172 2.67 -10.90 -6.09
C ARG A 172 2.67 -11.70 -4.79
N ASP A 173 3.61 -11.36 -3.91
CA ASP A 173 3.87 -12.06 -2.67
C ASP A 173 2.73 -11.93 -1.68
N ILE A 174 1.85 -10.93 -1.80
CA ILE A 174 0.67 -10.78 -0.94
C ILE A 174 -0.23 -12.03 -0.92
N PHE A 175 -0.26 -12.79 -2.02
CA PHE A 175 -1.03 -14.01 -2.13
C PHE A 175 -0.30 -15.26 -1.63
N LEU A 176 1.03 -15.21 -1.53
CA LEU A 176 1.90 -16.38 -1.36
C LEU A 176 2.59 -16.40 0.01
N HIS A 177 3.05 -15.23 0.46
CA HIS A 177 3.83 -15.05 1.67
C HIS A 177 3.01 -14.29 2.71
N ASP A 178 3.42 -14.36 3.97
CA ASP A 178 2.81 -13.52 5.01
C ASP A 178 3.34 -12.09 4.80
N VAL A 179 2.43 -11.12 4.80
CA VAL A 179 2.77 -9.70 4.74
C VAL A 179 2.55 -9.08 6.12
N PRO A 180 3.33 -8.07 6.51
CA PRO A 180 3.16 -7.40 7.80
C PRO A 180 1.73 -6.88 7.97
N LYS A 181 1.18 -7.03 9.18
CA LYS A 181 -0.11 -6.40 9.49
C LYS A 181 0.02 -4.88 9.48
N TRP A 182 -1.09 -4.22 9.15
CA TRP A 182 -1.17 -2.77 9.22
C TRP A 182 -1.96 -2.34 10.44
N PHE A 183 -1.39 -1.42 11.19
CA PHE A 183 -2.05 -0.76 12.30
C PHE A 183 -2.47 0.62 11.86
N VAL A 184 -3.78 0.84 11.84
CA VAL A 184 -4.40 2.09 11.40
C VAL A 184 -4.96 2.82 12.60
N SER A 185 -4.51 4.04 12.82
CA SER A 185 -4.95 4.86 13.94
C SER A 185 -5.37 6.22 13.46
N ALA A 186 -6.43 6.76 14.06
CA ALA A 186 -6.72 8.18 13.95
C ALA A 186 -5.71 8.94 14.81
N SER A 187 -5.15 10.02 14.27
CA SER A 187 -4.38 10.97 15.04
C SER A 187 -5.33 11.97 15.73
N PRO A 188 -4.86 12.71 16.75
CA PRO A 188 -5.66 13.74 17.42
C PRO A 188 -6.16 14.86 16.49
N ASN A 189 -5.49 15.08 15.35
CA ASN A 189 -5.89 16.10 14.38
C ASN A 189 -6.88 15.57 13.31
N GLY A 190 -7.28 14.29 13.41
CA GLY A 190 -8.20 13.63 12.49
C GLY A 190 -7.53 13.05 11.23
N SER A 191 -6.20 13.14 11.10
CA SER A 191 -5.45 12.40 10.09
C SER A 191 -5.44 10.90 10.42
N ILE A 192 -5.14 10.09 9.41
CA ILE A 192 -4.92 8.65 9.60
C ILE A 192 -3.42 8.39 9.52
N GLU A 193 -2.93 7.65 10.49
CA GLU A 193 -1.58 7.14 10.55
C GLU A 193 -1.57 5.62 10.37
N PHE A 194 -0.49 5.12 9.75
CA PHE A 194 -0.25 3.72 9.48
C PHE A 194 1.07 3.33 10.09
N ILE A 195 1.06 2.26 10.88
CA ILE A 195 2.26 1.57 11.35
C ILE A 195 2.23 0.16 10.77
N LEU A 196 3.38 -0.35 10.35
CA LEU A 196 3.54 -1.74 9.94
C LEU A 196 3.99 -2.57 11.15
N GLU A 197 3.56 -3.83 11.24
CA GLU A 197 3.89 -4.73 12.35
C GLU A 197 5.39 -4.80 12.67
N ASP A 198 6.23 -4.78 11.63
CA ASP A 198 7.68 -4.75 11.75
C ASP A 198 8.27 -3.38 11.37
N ASP A 199 7.64 -2.27 11.80
CA ASP A 199 8.18 -0.94 11.51
C ASP A 199 9.57 -0.77 12.18
N PRO A 200 10.63 -0.62 11.36
CA PRO A 200 11.99 -0.55 11.89
C PRO A 200 12.27 0.70 12.73
N SER A 201 11.39 1.69 12.71
CA SER A 201 11.48 2.90 13.54
C SER A 201 11.20 2.65 15.01
N GLY A 202 10.71 1.45 15.38
CA GLY A 202 10.32 1.16 16.76
C GLY A 202 9.05 1.90 17.20
N GLU A 203 8.30 2.49 16.26
CA GLU A 203 6.97 3.02 16.54
C GLU A 203 6.05 1.88 16.98
N ASP A 204 5.70 1.86 18.26
CA ASP A 204 4.78 0.88 18.83
C ASP A 204 3.34 1.41 18.83
N VAL A 205 2.40 0.51 18.59
CA VAL A 205 0.97 0.73 18.76
C VAL A 205 0.57 0.85 20.23
N GLU A 206 1.39 0.37 21.17
CA GLU A 206 1.10 0.38 22.62
C GLU A 206 0.80 1.78 23.20
N GLY A 207 1.35 2.85 22.60
CA GLY A 207 1.11 4.23 23.03
C GLY A 207 -0.17 4.87 22.49
N ARG A 208 -0.90 4.18 21.60
CA ARG A 208 -2.06 4.74 20.88
C ARG A 208 -3.37 4.48 21.63
N ALA A 209 -4.21 5.50 21.73
CA ALA A 209 -5.51 5.41 22.40
C ALA A 209 -6.44 4.34 21.77
N SER A 210 -6.34 4.14 20.46
CA SER A 210 -7.05 3.09 19.72
C SER A 210 -6.42 2.88 18.34
N TYR A 211 -6.41 1.64 17.85
CA TYR A 211 -5.99 1.32 16.49
C TYR A 211 -6.84 0.17 15.92
N ILE A 212 -6.86 0.06 14.59
CA ILE A 212 -7.42 -1.06 13.84
C ILE A 212 -6.26 -1.85 13.27
N CYS A 213 -6.15 -3.12 13.64
CA CYS A 213 -5.20 -4.05 13.04
C CYS A 213 -5.84 -4.67 11.80
N LEU A 214 -5.16 -4.58 10.65
CA LEU A 214 -5.58 -5.14 9.38
C LEU A 214 -4.63 -6.26 8.96
N ASP A 215 -5.17 -7.45 8.78
CA ASP A 215 -4.49 -8.53 8.07
C ASP A 215 -4.71 -8.31 6.56
N ILE A 216 -3.73 -7.67 5.93
CA ILE A 216 -3.83 -7.22 4.55
C ILE A 216 -3.95 -8.39 3.58
N LYS A 217 -3.22 -9.48 3.85
CA LYS A 217 -3.29 -10.72 3.08
C LYS A 217 -4.70 -11.30 3.14
N GLU A 218 -5.27 -11.45 4.33
CA GLU A 218 -6.61 -12.00 4.48
C GLU A 218 -7.66 -11.14 3.76
N ILE A 219 -7.58 -9.81 3.92
CA ILE A 219 -8.49 -8.85 3.28
C ILE A 219 -8.43 -8.95 1.76
N VAL A 220 -7.24 -8.93 1.18
CA VAL A 220 -7.03 -8.98 -0.27
C VAL A 220 -7.41 -10.35 -0.81
N ASN A 221 -6.97 -11.43 -0.17
CA ASN A 221 -7.33 -12.79 -0.56
C ASN A 221 -8.84 -12.95 -0.63
N ARG A 222 -9.57 -12.57 0.42
CA ARG A 222 -11.03 -12.65 0.47
C ARG A 222 -11.69 -11.91 -0.71
N ALA A 223 -11.17 -10.74 -1.08
CA ALA A 223 -11.68 -9.99 -2.21
C ALA A 223 -11.50 -10.75 -3.55
N TRP A 224 -10.37 -11.42 -3.77
CA TRP A 224 -10.13 -12.14 -5.02
C TRP A 224 -10.75 -13.55 -5.06
N PHE A 225 -10.80 -14.27 -3.93
CA PHE A 225 -11.40 -15.61 -3.85
C PHE A 225 -12.92 -15.59 -4.04
N SER A 226 -13.58 -14.49 -3.70
CA SER A 226 -15.02 -14.29 -3.95
C SER A 226 -15.45 -14.45 -5.43
N LEU A 227 -14.49 -14.34 -6.36
CA LEU A 227 -14.73 -14.48 -7.80
C LEU A 227 -14.57 -15.90 -8.32
N THR A 228 -13.86 -16.77 -7.60
CA THR A 228 -13.60 -18.16 -8.03
C THR A 228 -14.66 -19.14 -7.53
N ASP A 229 -15.46 -18.74 -6.54
CA ASP A 229 -16.55 -19.53 -5.98
C ASP A 229 -17.92 -19.26 -6.67
N GLN A 230 -17.93 -18.54 -7.80
CA GLN A 230 -19.12 -18.24 -8.63
C GLN A 230 -19.04 -18.94 -9.98
#